data_AF-A0A914JJR1-F1
#
_entry.id   AF-A0A914JJR1-F1
#
_cell.length_a   1.000
_cell.length_b   1.000
_cell.length_c   1.000
_cell.angle_alpha   90.00
_cell.angle_beta   90.00
_cell.angle_gamma   90.00
#
_symmetry.space_group_name_H-M   'P 1'
#
loop_
_entity.id
_entity.type
_entity.pdbx_description
1 polymer ?
#
loop_
_entity_poly.entity_id
_entity_poly.type
_entity_poly.pdbx_seq_one_letter_code
_entity_poly.pdbx_strand_id
1 'polypeptide(L)'
;MSIDAGTNLLLKSDLSSSIVSKSQNIPKNPKLEGLSASVAMSILDRLQQNPKVLIKNPAEVQRKIRQIILDGYNKLLVISDFDYTLSRYRDDKNEKCLTTHAIFDVCTAQKSPALAKKLQDLAKKYRDDKNEKCLTTHAIFDVCTAQKSPALAKKLQDLAKKYLPIEFDPHMSMEEKTPYMDDWWRISHKYIVEEKFTLEDIEGFVAKAKILLRDAAVEFVRSVEAHNVPLILFSAGIGNIIEIILKRNLGHVPATLHLISNMMGFDENNVCASFSEPLIHTFCKNSSVITGERPFFHHVRNRSNVILLGDSLGDVAMDVGIESEGTALKIGYLNFNFEQLMEKYLEVYDIVLVDNQSMEVPLEIFRFCGFVHSQSETHLNDYFNADVITEKTQTTDDELVSSPAANVIA
;
A
#
# COMPACT_ATOMS: atom_id res chain seq x y z
N MET A 1 54.37 49.55 -4.28
CA MET A 1 54.73 50.12 -5.60
C MET A 1 53.97 49.38 -6.68
N SER A 2 53.60 50.07 -7.77
CA SER A 2 53.06 49.50 -9.03
C SER A 2 54.21 49.49 -10.07
N ILE A 3 54.15 48.93 -11.28
CA ILE A 3 53.06 48.39 -12.16
C ILE A 3 53.54 47.03 -12.71
N ASP A 4 52.73 46.14 -13.31
CA ASP A 4 52.21 46.08 -14.71
C ASP A 4 51.46 44.72 -14.84
N ALA A 5 50.34 44.49 -15.54
CA ALA A 5 49.90 44.84 -16.91
C ALA A 5 50.73 44.16 -18.03
N GLY A 6 50.18 43.49 -19.03
CA GLY A 6 48.80 43.04 -19.27
C GLY A 6 48.60 42.59 -20.74
N THR A 7 47.83 41.52 -20.97
CA THR A 7 47.24 41.11 -22.27
C THR A 7 46.20 40.03 -21.94
N ASN A 8 44.90 40.31 -21.77
CA ASN A 8 43.96 40.95 -22.69
C ASN A 8 43.74 40.12 -23.97
N LEU A 9 42.82 39.15 -23.91
CA LEU A 9 42.01 38.77 -25.08
C LEU A 9 40.54 39.05 -24.72
N LEU A 10 39.95 40.04 -25.40
CA LEU A 10 38.53 40.36 -25.29
C LEU A 10 37.70 39.36 -26.10
N LEU A 11 36.53 39.01 -25.56
CA LEU A 11 35.26 39.24 -26.26
C LEU A 11 34.13 39.29 -25.22
N LYS A 12 33.61 40.50 -24.98
CA LYS A 12 32.31 40.68 -24.32
C LYS A 12 31.21 40.42 -25.35
N SER A 13 30.12 39.77 -24.95
CA SER A 13 28.77 40.38 -24.93
C SER A 13 27.67 39.34 -24.73
N ASP A 14 26.75 39.65 -23.82
CA ASP A 14 25.30 39.41 -23.93
C ASP A 14 24.78 38.00 -24.25
N LEU A 15 24.39 37.28 -23.20
CA LEU A 15 23.27 36.32 -23.24
C LEU A 15 22.65 36.08 -21.83
N SER A 16 22.58 37.13 -21.01
CA SER A 16 21.93 37.12 -19.69
C SER A 16 20.51 37.70 -19.72
N SER A 17 19.67 37.17 -20.61
CA SER A 17 18.21 37.35 -20.60
C SER A 17 17.55 36.31 -21.50
N SER A 18 16.38 35.79 -21.12
CA SER A 18 15.54 34.88 -21.92
C SER A 18 15.85 33.37 -21.90
N ILE A 19 16.06 32.78 -20.72
CA ILE A 19 15.58 31.40 -20.45
C ILE A 19 14.65 31.42 -19.23
N VAL A 20 13.52 32.12 -19.39
CA VAL A 20 12.29 31.67 -18.70
C VAL A 20 11.93 30.35 -19.34
N SER A 21 11.89 29.27 -18.55
CA SER A 21 11.44 27.96 -19.01
C SER A 21 9.97 28.03 -19.35
N LYS A 22 9.67 28.43 -20.60
CA LYS A 22 8.33 28.26 -21.17
C LYS A 22 7.96 26.79 -21.01
N SER A 23 6.88 26.53 -20.29
CA SER A 23 6.16 25.27 -20.39
C SER A 23 5.94 25.01 -21.88
N GLN A 24 6.65 24.01 -22.42
CA GLN A 24 6.42 23.58 -23.79
C GLN A 24 5.08 22.86 -23.77
N ASN A 25 4.02 23.58 -24.16
CA ASN A 25 2.76 22.98 -24.56
C ASN A 25 3.06 22.05 -25.75
N ILE A 26 3.30 20.77 -25.44
CA ILE A 26 3.39 19.70 -26.43
C ILE A 26 2.09 19.77 -27.24
N PRO A 27 2.13 19.82 -28.58
CA PRO A 27 0.92 19.86 -29.38
C PRO A 27 0.02 18.66 -29.05
N LYS A 28 -1.16 18.93 -28.50
CA LYS A 28 -2.18 17.92 -28.17
C LYS A 28 -2.52 17.14 -29.44
N ASN A 29 -2.09 15.87 -29.51
CA ASN A 29 -2.38 15.00 -30.63
C ASN A 29 -3.84 14.49 -30.49
N PRO A 30 -4.77 14.87 -31.39
CA PRO A 30 -6.18 14.52 -31.23
C PRO A 30 -6.44 13.00 -31.23
N LYS A 31 -5.57 12.20 -31.87
CA LYS A 31 -5.67 10.74 -31.84
C LYS A 31 -5.37 10.17 -30.43
N LEU A 32 -4.34 10.69 -29.75
CA LEU A 32 -4.00 10.28 -28.38
C LEU A 32 -5.06 10.77 -27.38
N GLU A 33 -5.62 11.96 -27.57
CA GLU A 33 -6.74 12.47 -26.77
C GLU A 33 -8.02 11.64 -26.94
N GLY A 34 -8.30 11.11 -28.14
CA GLY A 34 -9.42 10.20 -28.38
C GLY A 34 -9.20 8.81 -27.79
N LEU A 35 -8.03 8.21 -28.01
CA LEU A 35 -7.70 6.86 -27.53
C LEU A 35 -7.70 6.79 -26.00
N SER A 36 -7.05 7.75 -25.33
CA SER A 36 -7.07 7.85 -23.86
C SER A 36 -8.47 7.99 -23.26
N ALA A 37 -9.38 8.72 -23.93
CA ALA A 37 -10.77 8.85 -23.49
C ALA A 37 -11.52 7.52 -23.58
N SER A 38 -11.32 6.77 -24.67
CA SER A 38 -11.92 5.44 -24.87
C SER A 38 -11.38 4.41 -23.87
N VAL A 39 -10.07 4.38 -23.63
CA VAL A 39 -9.46 3.48 -22.63
C VAL A 39 -9.94 3.83 -21.22
N ALA A 40 -9.97 5.12 -20.85
CA ALA A 40 -10.46 5.55 -19.53
C ALA A 40 -11.96 5.25 -19.32
N MET A 41 -12.78 5.34 -20.38
CA MET A 41 -14.18 4.91 -20.35
C MET A 41 -14.29 3.40 -20.13
N SER A 42 -13.54 2.60 -20.90
CA SER A 42 -13.55 1.13 -20.78
C SER A 42 -13.08 0.62 -19.41
N ILE A 43 -12.10 1.28 -18.79
CA ILE A 43 -11.70 1.01 -17.40
C ILE A 43 -12.85 1.35 -16.46
N LEU A 44 -13.43 2.56 -16.56
CA LEU A 44 -14.54 2.95 -15.69
C LEU A 44 -15.73 1.99 -15.80
N ASP A 45 -16.09 1.55 -17.00
CA ASP A 45 -17.17 0.58 -17.22
C ASP A 45 -16.92 -0.73 -16.47
N ARG A 46 -15.69 -1.27 -16.51
CA ARG A 46 -15.29 -2.47 -15.74
C ARG A 46 -15.29 -2.22 -14.24
N LEU A 47 -14.80 -1.07 -13.80
CA LEU A 47 -14.83 -0.68 -12.38
C LEU A 47 -16.27 -0.61 -11.85
N GLN A 48 -17.21 -0.03 -12.61
CA GLN A 48 -18.62 0.07 -12.22
C GLN A 48 -19.38 -1.27 -12.27
N GLN A 49 -18.88 -2.27 -13.00
CA GLN A 49 -19.40 -3.64 -13.00
C GLN A 49 -18.93 -4.46 -11.80
N ASN A 50 -17.87 -4.04 -11.10
CA ASN A 50 -17.34 -4.76 -9.95
C ASN A 50 -18.12 -4.42 -8.67
N PRO A 51 -18.82 -5.39 -8.02
CA PRO A 51 -19.67 -5.11 -6.86
C PRO A 51 -18.90 -4.70 -5.60
N LYS A 52 -17.57 -4.86 -5.58
CA LYS A 52 -16.69 -4.37 -4.50
C LYS A 52 -16.13 -2.96 -4.77
N VAL A 53 -16.53 -2.30 -5.85
CA VAL A 53 -16.06 -0.96 -6.22
C VAL A 53 -17.21 0.03 -6.13
N LEU A 54 -17.01 1.10 -5.36
CA LEU A 54 -17.96 2.21 -5.25
C LEU A 54 -17.27 3.51 -5.66
N ILE A 55 -17.96 4.32 -6.46
CA ILE A 55 -17.44 5.58 -7.03
C ILE A 55 -18.52 6.66 -6.87
N LYS A 56 -18.24 7.70 -6.07
CA LYS A 56 -19.19 8.81 -5.85
C LYS A 56 -19.34 9.73 -7.06
N ASN A 57 -18.25 9.94 -7.82
CA ASN A 57 -18.23 10.79 -9.00
C ASN A 57 -17.51 10.10 -10.19
N PRO A 58 -18.24 9.30 -10.99
CA PRO A 58 -17.66 8.57 -12.12
C PRO A 58 -17.02 9.47 -13.17
N ALA A 59 -17.60 10.65 -13.44
CA ALA A 59 -17.06 11.60 -14.40
C ALA A 59 -15.68 12.15 -13.99
N GLU A 60 -15.49 12.42 -12.69
CA GLU A 60 -14.19 12.85 -12.17
C GLU A 60 -13.17 11.70 -12.16
N VAL A 61 -13.57 10.47 -11.78
CA VAL A 61 -12.69 9.29 -11.91
C VAL A 61 -12.23 9.09 -13.37
N GLN A 62 -13.15 9.17 -14.34
CA GLN A 62 -12.81 9.06 -15.76
C GLN A 62 -11.82 10.15 -16.18
N ARG A 63 -12.06 11.39 -15.76
CA ARG A 63 -11.18 12.53 -16.06
C ARG A 63 -9.77 12.31 -15.49
N LYS A 64 -9.67 11.83 -14.25
CA LYS A 64 -8.41 11.54 -13.57
C LYS A 64 -7.63 10.39 -14.23
N ILE A 65 -8.30 9.25 -14.48
CA ILE A 65 -7.72 8.10 -15.19
C ILE A 65 -7.24 8.51 -16.59
N ARG A 66 -8.05 9.26 -17.35
CA ARG A 66 -7.66 9.77 -18.67
C ARG A 66 -6.40 10.64 -18.62
N GLN A 67 -6.28 11.52 -17.63
CA GLN A 67 -5.10 12.38 -17.48
C GLN A 67 -3.84 11.56 -17.14
N ILE A 68 -3.97 10.59 -16.23
CA ILE A 68 -2.88 9.65 -15.89
C ILE A 68 -2.40 8.88 -17.12
N ILE A 69 -3.33 8.41 -17.98
CA ILE A 69 -3.01 7.73 -19.25
C ILE A 69 -2.34 8.68 -20.25
N LEU A 70 -2.85 9.90 -20.40
CA LEU A 70 -2.34 10.88 -21.35
C LEU A 70 -0.91 11.34 -21.07
N ASP A 71 -0.52 11.44 -19.80
CA ASP A 71 0.80 11.94 -19.39
C ASP A 71 1.83 10.82 -19.22
N GLY A 72 1.37 9.58 -19.02
CA GLY A 72 2.20 8.37 -18.98
C GLY A 72 3.09 8.21 -17.75
N TYR A 73 3.81 7.08 -17.69
CA TYR A 73 4.63 6.68 -16.55
C TYR A 73 5.65 7.74 -16.11
N ASN A 74 6.24 8.47 -17.06
CA ASN A 74 7.21 9.54 -16.80
C ASN A 74 6.65 10.70 -15.95
N LYS A 75 5.32 10.81 -15.84
CA LYS A 75 4.60 11.78 -15.01
C LYS A 75 3.92 11.17 -13.80
N LEU A 76 3.93 9.85 -13.67
CA LEU A 76 3.29 9.13 -12.56
C LEU A 76 4.23 8.96 -11.36
N LEU A 77 3.63 9.06 -10.18
CA LEU A 77 4.11 8.70 -8.85
C LEU A 77 3.06 7.76 -8.21
N VAL A 78 3.49 6.75 -7.47
CA VAL A 78 2.58 5.95 -6.62
C VAL A 78 2.90 6.25 -5.16
N ILE A 79 1.87 6.51 -4.36
CA ILE A 79 1.97 6.65 -2.91
C ILE A 79 1.00 5.65 -2.28
N SER A 80 1.46 4.85 -1.32
CA SER A 80 0.64 3.81 -0.68
C SER A 80 0.95 3.70 0.80
N ASP A 81 -0.05 3.42 1.64
CA ASP A 81 0.23 2.73 2.91
C ASP A 81 0.61 1.27 2.63
N PHE A 82 1.19 0.61 3.62
CA PHE A 82 1.49 -0.81 3.61
C PHE A 82 0.46 -1.64 4.35
N ASP A 83 0.26 -1.40 5.65
CA ASP A 83 -0.61 -2.23 6.48
C ASP A 83 -2.07 -2.09 6.05
N TYR A 84 -2.76 -3.21 5.79
CA TYR A 84 -4.14 -3.29 5.28
C TYR A 84 -4.43 -2.57 3.95
N THR A 85 -3.45 -1.87 3.38
CA THR A 85 -3.46 -1.31 2.02
C THR A 85 -2.70 -2.21 1.05
N LEU A 86 -1.40 -2.47 1.19
CA LEU A 86 -0.68 -3.49 0.40
C LEU A 86 -0.76 -4.88 1.02
N SER A 87 -0.80 -4.97 2.35
CA SER A 87 -1.15 -6.21 3.03
C SER A 87 -2.67 -6.41 3.04
N ARG A 88 -3.11 -7.68 3.08
CA ARG A 88 -4.50 -8.05 3.20
C ARG A 88 -5.03 -7.66 4.59
N TYR A 89 -6.32 -7.32 4.67
CA TYR A 89 -7.01 -7.26 5.95
C TYR A 89 -7.41 -8.66 6.44
N ARG A 90 -7.72 -9.60 5.52
CA ARG A 90 -8.11 -10.98 5.84
C ARG A 90 -7.48 -11.99 4.88
N ASP A 91 -7.23 -13.20 5.39
CA ASP A 91 -6.82 -14.33 4.56
C ASP A 91 -8.01 -15.04 3.89
N ASP A 92 -7.72 -16.11 3.13
CA ASP A 92 -8.73 -16.93 2.43
C ASP A 92 -9.70 -17.67 3.37
N LYS A 93 -9.41 -17.69 4.69
CA LYS A 93 -10.28 -18.24 5.75
C LYS A 93 -11.11 -17.16 6.44
N ASN A 94 -11.09 -15.93 5.93
CA ASN A 94 -11.76 -14.75 6.50
C ASN A 94 -11.20 -14.31 7.88
N GLU A 95 -10.04 -14.87 8.28
CA GLU A 95 -9.34 -14.52 9.52
C GLU A 95 -8.48 -13.27 9.29
N LYS A 96 -8.55 -12.30 10.21
CA LYS A 96 -7.81 -11.04 10.12
C LYS A 96 -6.28 -11.26 10.07
N CYS A 97 -5.60 -10.58 9.16
CA CYS A 97 -4.14 -10.57 9.07
C CYS A 97 -3.52 -9.60 10.09
N LEU A 98 -2.25 -9.81 10.40
CA LEU A 98 -1.50 -8.92 11.30
C LEU A 98 -1.03 -7.66 10.57
N THR A 99 -0.87 -6.56 11.33
CA THR A 99 -0.06 -5.42 10.89
C THR A 99 1.42 -5.67 11.18
N THR A 100 2.29 -4.84 10.60
CA THR A 100 3.73 -4.83 10.91
C THR A 100 4.00 -4.69 12.42
N HIS A 101 3.31 -3.78 13.12
CA HIS A 101 3.46 -3.60 14.57
C HIS A 101 2.91 -4.79 15.39
N ALA A 102 1.76 -5.35 14.98
CA ALA A 102 1.12 -6.47 15.68
C ALA A 102 1.94 -7.77 15.66
N ILE A 103 3.06 -7.81 14.93
CA ILE A 103 4.00 -8.94 14.97
C ILE A 103 4.55 -9.19 16.37
N PHE A 104 4.80 -8.12 17.14
CA PHE A 104 5.38 -8.20 18.47
C PHE A 104 4.36 -8.73 19.49
N ASP A 105 3.06 -8.46 19.30
CA ASP A 105 1.99 -9.03 20.12
C ASP A 105 1.90 -10.56 19.99
N VAL A 106 2.05 -11.07 18.77
CA VAL A 106 1.89 -12.51 18.48
C VAL A 106 3.17 -13.28 18.73
N CYS A 107 4.31 -12.86 18.18
CA CYS A 107 5.55 -13.64 18.22
C CYS A 107 6.23 -13.69 19.61
N THR A 108 5.75 -12.89 20.58
CA THR A 108 6.28 -12.87 21.95
C THR A 108 5.35 -13.57 22.98
N ALA A 109 4.08 -13.81 22.64
CA ALA A 109 3.04 -14.34 23.55
C ALA A 109 3.09 -15.86 23.82
N GLN A 110 3.68 -16.28 24.94
CA GLN A 110 3.69 -17.69 25.38
C GLN A 110 2.27 -18.26 25.58
N LYS A 111 1.99 -19.44 25.04
CA LYS A 111 0.74 -20.18 25.36
C LYS A 111 0.79 -20.78 26.77
N SER A 112 -0.25 -20.50 27.57
CA SER A 112 -0.72 -21.41 28.62
C SER A 112 -1.87 -22.25 28.07
N PRO A 113 -1.78 -23.60 28.04
CA PRO A 113 -2.86 -24.46 27.55
C PRO A 113 -4.18 -24.28 28.31
N ALA A 114 -4.12 -23.94 29.60
CA ALA A 114 -5.30 -23.65 30.41
C ALA A 114 -5.99 -22.33 30.01
N LEU A 115 -5.23 -21.31 29.60
CA LEU A 115 -5.78 -20.06 29.09
C LEU A 115 -6.39 -20.24 27.69
N ALA A 116 -5.75 -21.00 26.81
CA ALA A 116 -6.30 -21.32 25.49
C ALA A 116 -7.67 -22.03 25.60
N LYS A 117 -7.79 -23.04 26.47
CA LYS A 117 -9.08 -23.70 26.74
C LYS A 117 -10.12 -22.72 27.30
N LYS A 118 -9.74 -21.87 28.26
CA LYS A 118 -10.63 -20.87 28.86
C LYS A 118 -11.11 -19.81 27.84
N LEU A 119 -10.26 -19.41 26.89
CA LEU A 119 -10.62 -18.50 25.80
C LEU A 119 -11.53 -19.17 24.76
N GLN A 120 -11.28 -20.43 24.40
CA GLN A 120 -12.19 -21.21 23.53
C GLN A 120 -13.56 -21.42 24.17
N ASP A 121 -13.62 -21.65 25.49
CA ASP A 121 -14.89 -21.78 26.22
C ASP A 121 -15.61 -20.43 26.41
N LEU A 122 -14.87 -19.32 26.53
CA LEU A 122 -15.44 -17.96 26.47
C LEU A 122 -15.97 -17.62 25.07
N ALA A 123 -15.24 -17.96 24.00
CA ALA A 123 -15.67 -17.74 22.62
C ALA A 123 -16.97 -18.50 22.27
N LYS A 124 -17.19 -19.69 22.86
CA LYS A 124 -18.47 -20.40 22.77
C LYS A 124 -19.61 -19.70 23.53
N LYS A 125 -19.28 -18.97 24.61
CA LYS A 125 -20.26 -18.32 25.50
C LYS A 125 -20.73 -16.94 25.02
N TYR A 126 -20.03 -16.33 24.06
CA TYR A 126 -20.36 -15.02 23.47
C TYR A 126 -20.94 -15.08 22.05
N ARG A 127 -21.43 -16.25 21.61
CA ARG A 127 -22.35 -16.32 20.46
C ARG A 127 -23.71 -15.79 20.89
N ASP A 128 -24.26 -14.85 20.12
CA ASP A 128 -25.70 -14.57 20.13
C ASP A 128 -26.41 -15.37 19.03
N ASP A 129 -27.74 -15.44 19.13
CA ASP A 129 -28.58 -16.29 18.28
C ASP A 129 -28.66 -15.84 16.81
N LYS A 130 -27.95 -14.76 16.42
CA LYS A 130 -27.88 -14.27 15.04
C LYS A 130 -26.57 -14.60 14.32
N ASN A 131 -25.60 -15.18 15.03
CA ASN A 131 -24.39 -15.78 14.45
C ASN A 131 -23.46 -14.79 13.67
N GLU A 132 -23.72 -13.48 13.75
CA GLU A 132 -22.87 -12.42 13.20
C GLU A 132 -22.09 -11.72 14.30
N LYS A 133 -20.76 -11.87 14.31
CA LYS A 133 -19.89 -10.90 14.98
C LYS A 133 -18.53 -10.80 14.32
N CYS A 134 -18.20 -9.58 13.92
CA CYS A 134 -16.88 -9.20 13.47
C CYS A 134 -15.90 -9.44 14.63
N LEU A 135 -15.05 -10.45 14.50
CA LEU A 135 -14.01 -10.74 15.48
C LEU A 135 -13.00 -9.58 15.49
N THR A 136 -13.06 -8.75 16.54
CA THR A 136 -12.01 -7.78 16.83
C THR A 136 -10.69 -8.53 17.08
N THR A 137 -9.58 -7.81 17.02
CA THR A 137 -8.19 -8.34 16.99
C THR A 137 -7.83 -9.30 18.14
N HIS A 138 -8.67 -9.40 19.18
CA HIS A 138 -8.50 -10.27 20.34
C HIS A 138 -8.80 -11.76 20.11
N ALA A 139 -9.39 -12.16 18.97
CA ALA A 139 -9.78 -13.55 18.72
C ALA A 139 -8.70 -14.43 18.06
N ILE A 140 -7.62 -13.83 17.54
CA ILE A 140 -6.58 -14.56 16.79
C ILE A 140 -5.40 -14.87 17.72
N PHE A 141 -5.65 -15.79 18.66
CA PHE A 141 -4.64 -16.40 19.53
C PHE A 141 -4.47 -17.90 19.28
N ASP A 142 -4.88 -18.39 18.10
CA ASP A 142 -4.62 -19.75 17.67
C ASP A 142 -3.78 -19.81 16.37
N VAL A 143 -2.67 -20.54 16.48
CA VAL A 143 -1.73 -21.03 15.46
C VAL A 143 -0.50 -20.14 15.13
N CYS A 144 0.67 -20.79 15.23
CA CYS A 144 2.03 -20.38 14.84
C CYS A 144 2.82 -19.35 15.69
N THR A 145 3.32 -19.88 16.81
CA THR A 145 4.66 -19.66 17.40
C THR A 145 4.97 -18.35 18.14
N ALA A 146 5.34 -18.52 19.41
CA ALA A 146 5.87 -17.48 20.28
C ALA A 146 6.72 -18.10 21.40
N GLN A 147 7.95 -17.59 21.61
CA GLN A 147 8.85 -18.08 22.67
C GLN A 147 10.08 -17.17 22.90
N LYS A 148 9.88 -15.84 23.09
CA LYS A 148 10.98 -14.93 23.52
C LYS A 148 10.64 -14.04 24.72
N SER A 149 9.59 -13.21 24.69
CA SER A 149 9.22 -12.37 25.84
C SER A 149 7.71 -12.35 26.17
N PRO A 150 7.24 -13.20 27.10
CA PRO A 150 5.83 -13.21 27.52
C PRO A 150 5.41 -11.92 28.24
N ALA A 151 6.38 -11.20 28.81
CA ALA A 151 6.16 -9.93 29.49
C ALA A 151 5.89 -8.80 28.49
N LEU A 152 6.64 -8.72 27.37
CA LEU A 152 6.37 -7.76 26.30
C LEU A 152 4.97 -7.94 25.71
N ALA A 153 4.60 -9.18 25.35
CA ALA A 153 3.27 -9.49 24.83
C ALA A 153 2.16 -8.89 25.71
N LYS A 154 2.30 -9.03 27.03
CA LYS A 154 1.32 -8.48 27.96
C LYS A 154 1.36 -6.96 28.04
N LYS A 155 2.55 -6.33 28.09
CA LYS A 155 2.72 -4.87 28.03
C LYS A 155 1.98 -4.29 26.81
N LEU A 156 2.24 -4.83 25.61
CA LEU A 156 1.67 -4.34 24.35
C LEU A 156 0.15 -4.59 24.28
N GLN A 157 -0.33 -5.77 24.70
CA GLN A 157 -1.77 -6.05 24.80
C GLN A 157 -2.49 -5.11 25.78
N ASP A 158 -1.87 -4.72 26.89
CA ASP A 158 -2.47 -3.80 27.86
C ASP A 158 -2.47 -2.34 27.33
N LEU A 159 -1.49 -1.94 26.49
CA LEU A 159 -1.56 -0.71 25.70
C LEU A 159 -2.69 -0.75 24.67
N ALA A 160 -2.77 -1.81 23.86
CA ALA A 160 -3.81 -1.96 22.84
C ALA A 160 -5.23 -1.86 23.42
N LYS A 161 -5.47 -2.48 24.59
CA LYS A 161 -6.76 -2.35 25.32
C LYS A 161 -7.09 -0.91 25.74
N LYS A 162 -6.07 -0.09 26.05
CA LYS A 162 -6.24 1.32 26.44
C LYS A 162 -6.47 2.21 25.22
N TYR A 163 -5.71 2.02 24.14
CA TYR A 163 -5.62 3.00 23.05
C TYR A 163 -6.49 2.65 21.83
N LEU A 164 -6.76 1.38 21.52
CA LEU A 164 -7.68 1.02 20.42
C LEU A 164 -9.09 1.63 20.56
N PRO A 165 -9.72 1.70 21.75
CA PRO A 165 -11.01 2.37 21.89
C PRO A 165 -10.96 3.87 21.55
N ILE A 166 -9.81 4.51 21.79
CA ILE A 166 -9.58 5.94 21.51
C ILE A 166 -9.35 6.16 20.01
N GLU A 167 -8.52 5.32 19.37
CA GLU A 167 -8.27 5.37 17.93
C GLU A 167 -9.58 5.30 17.12
N PHE A 168 -10.48 4.39 17.51
CA PHE A 168 -11.74 4.14 16.82
C PHE A 168 -12.95 4.89 17.40
N ASP A 169 -12.79 5.79 18.36
CA ASP A 169 -13.90 6.57 18.94
C ASP A 169 -14.55 7.46 17.86
N PRO A 170 -15.84 7.29 17.50
CA PRO A 170 -16.48 8.12 16.47
C PRO A 170 -16.81 9.55 16.95
N HIS A 171 -16.65 9.84 18.25
CA HIS A 171 -16.97 11.14 18.86
C HIS A 171 -15.74 12.04 19.09
N MET A 172 -14.52 11.51 18.99
CA MET A 172 -13.27 12.30 19.10
C MET A 172 -12.74 12.71 17.73
N SER A 173 -12.19 13.93 17.64
CA SER A 173 -11.51 14.45 16.44
C SER A 173 -10.14 13.81 16.21
N MET A 174 -9.56 14.00 15.02
CA MET A 174 -8.19 13.52 14.72
C MET A 174 -7.15 14.23 15.59
N GLU A 175 -7.35 15.52 15.85
CA GLU A 175 -6.51 16.36 16.70
C GLU A 175 -6.56 15.91 18.16
N GLU A 176 -7.75 15.56 18.67
CA GLU A 176 -7.94 15.04 20.03
C GLU A 176 -7.31 13.66 20.23
N LYS A 177 -7.35 12.80 19.20
CA LYS A 177 -6.74 11.46 19.23
C LYS A 177 -5.23 11.47 19.06
N THR A 178 -4.69 12.44 18.30
CA THR A 178 -3.26 12.54 17.97
C THR A 178 -2.32 12.35 19.17
N PRO A 179 -2.44 13.08 20.30
CA PRO A 179 -1.54 12.91 21.44
C PRO A 179 -1.61 11.51 22.06
N TYR A 180 -2.77 10.85 22.05
CA TYR A 180 -2.91 9.48 22.56
C TYR A 180 -2.22 8.46 21.66
N MET A 181 -2.17 8.69 20.34
CA MET A 181 -1.48 7.80 19.41
C MET A 181 0.04 7.97 19.47
N ASP A 182 0.54 9.20 19.63
CA ASP A 182 1.97 9.47 19.90
C ASP A 182 2.40 8.77 21.21
N ASP A 183 1.64 8.94 22.29
CA ASP A 183 1.81 8.21 23.56
C ASP A 183 1.89 6.68 23.36
N TRP A 184 0.93 6.10 22.63
CA TRP A 184 0.83 4.66 22.42
C TRP A 184 2.05 4.11 21.68
N TRP A 185 2.44 4.74 20.58
CA TRP A 185 3.59 4.28 19.80
C TRP A 185 4.92 4.56 20.50
N ARG A 186 5.11 5.69 21.19
CA ARG A 186 6.33 5.94 21.99
C ARG A 186 6.52 4.88 23.07
N ILE A 187 5.46 4.54 23.80
CA ILE A 187 5.53 3.53 24.86
C ILE A 187 5.75 2.13 24.25
N SER A 188 5.10 1.80 23.13
CA SER A 188 5.27 0.52 22.44
C SER A 188 6.69 0.33 21.90
N HIS A 189 7.23 1.34 21.18
CA HIS A 189 8.60 1.35 20.67
C HIS A 189 9.63 1.24 21.79
N LYS A 190 9.44 1.97 22.90
CA LYS A 190 10.28 1.85 24.09
C LYS A 190 10.30 0.41 24.62
N TYR A 191 9.14 -0.23 24.76
CA TYR A 191 9.07 -1.61 25.24
C TYR A 191 9.71 -2.60 24.26
N ILE A 192 9.63 -2.39 22.95
CA ILE A 192 10.29 -3.22 21.94
C ILE A 192 11.82 -3.11 22.06
N VAL A 193 12.36 -1.90 22.23
CA VAL A 193 13.81 -1.65 22.43
C VAL A 193 14.31 -2.24 23.76
N GLU A 194 13.52 -2.18 24.83
CA GLU A 194 13.86 -2.77 26.14
C GLU A 194 14.13 -4.29 26.07
N GLU A 195 13.47 -5.02 25.15
CA GLU A 195 13.65 -6.48 24.99
C GLU A 195 14.88 -6.87 24.14
N LYS A 196 15.54 -5.91 23.47
CA LYS A 196 16.80 -6.13 22.74
C LYS A 196 16.75 -7.25 21.67
N PHE A 197 15.71 -7.26 20.86
CA PHE A 197 15.62 -8.21 19.74
C PHE A 197 16.73 -8.02 18.72
N THR A 198 17.32 -9.11 18.26
CA THR A 198 18.28 -9.08 17.14
C THR A 198 17.57 -8.95 15.80
N LEU A 199 18.27 -8.54 14.74
CA LEU A 199 17.74 -8.57 13.38
C LEU A 199 17.26 -9.98 12.97
N GLU A 200 17.98 -11.03 13.36
CA GLU A 200 17.58 -12.43 13.15
C GLU A 200 16.26 -12.77 13.87
N ASP A 201 16.03 -12.20 15.07
CA ASP A 201 14.77 -12.34 15.78
C ASP A 201 13.61 -11.75 14.96
N ILE A 202 13.82 -10.56 14.39
CA ILE A 202 12.81 -9.87 13.55
C ILE A 202 12.54 -10.67 12.27
N GLU A 203 13.58 -11.11 11.54
CA GLU A 203 13.40 -11.96 10.35
C GLU A 203 12.69 -13.28 10.68
N GLY A 204 12.98 -13.84 11.86
CA GLY A 204 12.32 -15.00 12.43
C GLY A 204 10.86 -14.73 12.77
N PHE A 205 10.51 -13.57 13.33
CA PHE A 205 9.13 -13.16 13.57
C PHE A 205 8.37 -13.01 12.24
N VAL A 206 8.94 -12.33 11.25
CA VAL A 206 8.32 -12.17 9.91
C VAL A 206 8.13 -13.52 9.20
N ALA A 207 9.00 -14.51 9.46
CA ALA A 207 8.83 -15.86 8.92
C ALA A 207 7.60 -16.60 9.46
N LYS A 208 7.10 -16.19 10.62
CA LYS A 208 6.03 -16.85 11.38
C LYS A 208 4.72 -16.05 11.38
N ALA A 209 4.81 -14.76 11.10
CA ALA A 209 3.72 -13.82 11.15
C ALA A 209 2.73 -14.01 10.00
N LYS A 210 1.44 -13.86 10.30
CA LYS A 210 0.36 -13.90 9.32
C LYS A 210 0.15 -12.53 8.66
N ILE A 211 1.19 -12.02 8.00
CA ILE A 211 1.14 -10.80 7.18
C ILE A 211 1.22 -11.25 5.72
N LEU A 212 0.09 -11.17 5.01
CA LEU A 212 -0.03 -11.57 3.61
C LEU A 212 -0.17 -10.32 2.75
N LEU A 213 0.47 -10.29 1.59
CA LEU A 213 0.21 -9.26 0.58
C LEU A 213 -1.14 -9.52 -0.10
N ARG A 214 -1.79 -8.46 -0.57
CA ARG A 214 -3.00 -8.56 -1.41
C ARG A 214 -2.73 -9.35 -2.68
N ASP A 215 -3.78 -9.95 -3.23
CA ASP A 215 -3.69 -10.55 -4.57
C ASP A 215 -3.21 -9.50 -5.58
N ALA A 216 -2.40 -9.92 -6.55
CA ALA A 216 -1.71 -9.05 -7.51
C ALA A 216 -0.76 -7.98 -6.91
N ALA A 217 -0.57 -7.84 -5.60
CA ALA A 217 0.31 -6.81 -5.02
C ALA A 217 1.79 -6.96 -5.44
N VAL A 218 2.29 -8.21 -5.52
CA VAL A 218 3.65 -8.51 -6.00
C VAL A 218 3.81 -8.08 -7.46
N GLU A 219 2.77 -8.29 -8.28
CA GLU A 219 2.75 -7.91 -9.69
C GLU A 219 2.61 -6.40 -9.89
N PHE A 220 1.83 -5.73 -9.05
CA PHE A 220 1.74 -4.28 -8.97
C PHE A 220 3.11 -3.65 -8.67
N VAL A 221 3.78 -4.08 -7.59
CA VAL A 221 5.10 -3.54 -7.23
C VAL A 221 6.14 -3.81 -8.32
N ARG A 222 6.16 -5.01 -8.93
CA ARG A 222 7.02 -5.32 -10.09
C ARG A 222 6.72 -4.44 -11.29
N SER A 223 5.44 -4.16 -11.57
CA SER A 223 5.03 -3.31 -12.68
C SER A 223 5.47 -1.85 -12.47
N VAL A 224 5.36 -1.35 -11.23
CA VAL A 224 5.81 -0.01 -10.82
C VAL A 224 7.34 0.12 -10.96
N GLU A 225 8.10 -0.87 -10.49
CA GLU A 225 9.56 -0.92 -10.65
C GLU A 225 9.99 -1.00 -12.12
N ALA A 226 9.40 -1.91 -12.91
CA ALA A 226 9.77 -2.15 -14.31
C ALA A 226 9.56 -0.93 -15.22
N HIS A 227 8.63 -0.04 -14.88
CA HIS A 227 8.38 1.21 -15.62
C HIS A 227 9.10 2.43 -15.01
N ASN A 228 10.01 2.22 -14.04
CA ASN A 228 10.75 3.28 -13.35
C ASN A 228 9.82 4.38 -12.78
N VAL A 229 8.71 3.95 -12.20
CA VAL A 229 7.78 4.81 -11.45
C VAL A 229 8.17 4.76 -9.97
N PRO A 230 8.41 5.90 -9.31
CA PRO A 230 8.71 5.91 -7.89
C PRO A 230 7.50 5.42 -7.08
N LEU A 231 7.77 4.58 -6.09
CA LEU A 231 6.80 4.08 -5.12
C LEU A 231 7.15 4.64 -3.76
N ILE A 232 6.32 5.53 -3.22
CA ILE A 232 6.43 5.94 -1.82
C ILE A 232 5.57 5.01 -0.98
N LEU A 233 6.17 4.27 -0.04
CA LEU A 233 5.43 3.61 1.03
C LEU A 233 5.47 4.48 2.28
N PHE A 234 4.34 5.09 2.61
CA PHE A 234 4.23 5.98 3.76
C PHE A 234 3.37 5.31 4.84
N SER A 235 4.03 4.62 5.76
CA SER A 235 3.36 3.75 6.73
C SER A 235 3.66 4.10 8.18
N ALA A 236 2.60 4.17 8.99
CA ALA A 236 2.67 4.26 10.45
C ALA A 236 3.11 2.94 11.12
N GLY A 237 3.32 1.89 10.33
CA GLY A 237 3.89 0.62 10.75
C GLY A 237 5.40 0.70 11.03
N ILE A 238 6.06 -0.46 10.93
CA ILE A 238 7.49 -0.64 11.19
C ILE A 238 8.22 -1.00 9.91
N GLY A 239 9.08 -0.10 9.42
CA GLY A 239 9.61 -0.16 8.06
C GLY A 239 10.53 -1.35 7.78
N ASN A 240 11.39 -1.76 8.71
CA ASN A 240 12.27 -2.93 8.50
C ASN A 240 11.45 -4.22 8.28
N ILE A 241 10.26 -4.32 8.89
CA ILE A 241 9.36 -5.45 8.68
C ILE A 241 8.75 -5.39 7.27
N ILE A 242 8.38 -4.19 6.79
CA ILE A 242 7.96 -3.96 5.40
C ILE A 242 9.05 -4.41 4.42
N GLU A 243 10.30 -3.99 4.63
CA GLU A 243 11.44 -4.40 3.79
C GLU A 243 11.64 -5.92 3.77
N ILE A 244 11.58 -6.59 4.94
CA ILE A 244 11.71 -8.05 5.02
C ILE A 244 10.55 -8.74 4.28
N ILE A 245 9.31 -8.25 4.41
CA ILE A 245 8.15 -8.81 3.69
C ILE A 245 8.32 -8.64 2.18
N LEU A 246 8.64 -7.43 1.72
CA LEU A 246 8.85 -7.15 0.29
C LEU A 246 9.98 -8.00 -0.28
N LYS A 247 11.15 -8.02 0.36
CA LYS A 247 12.32 -8.84 -0.04
C LYS A 247 11.98 -10.33 -0.16
N ARG A 248 11.15 -10.87 0.74
CA ARG A 248 10.73 -12.29 0.71
C ARG A 248 9.74 -12.62 -0.40
N ASN A 249 8.87 -11.67 -0.78
CA ASN A 249 7.87 -11.88 -1.83
C ASN A 249 8.40 -11.55 -3.24
N LEU A 250 9.33 -10.60 -3.34
CA LEU A 250 9.86 -10.10 -4.62
C LEU A 250 11.21 -10.72 -4.99
N GLY A 251 12.03 -11.08 -4.00
CA GLY A 251 13.44 -11.49 -4.13
C GLY A 251 14.43 -10.39 -3.71
N HIS A 252 14.00 -9.14 -3.82
CA HIS A 252 14.77 -7.93 -3.50
C HIS A 252 13.82 -6.83 -2.95
N VAL A 253 14.41 -5.75 -2.42
CA VAL A 253 13.66 -4.52 -2.15
C VAL A 253 13.67 -3.68 -3.44
N PRO A 254 12.52 -3.21 -3.96
CA PRO A 254 12.48 -2.51 -5.25
C PRO A 254 13.36 -1.28 -5.31
N ALA A 255 14.07 -1.07 -6.42
CA ALA A 255 14.96 0.08 -6.60
C ALA A 255 14.21 1.42 -6.70
N THR A 256 12.91 1.40 -7.03
CA THR A 256 12.04 2.58 -7.08
C THR A 256 11.31 2.86 -5.76
N LEU A 257 11.51 2.03 -4.73
CA LEU A 257 10.88 2.21 -3.41
C LEU A 257 11.56 3.33 -2.62
N HIS A 258 10.75 4.25 -2.11
CA HIS A 258 11.09 5.17 -1.03
C HIS A 258 10.21 4.87 0.18
N LEU A 259 10.81 4.45 1.30
CA LEU A 259 10.09 4.02 2.49
C LEU A 259 10.13 5.10 3.58
N ILE A 260 8.94 5.63 3.92
CA ILE A 260 8.73 6.60 4.99
C ILE A 260 7.95 5.87 6.09
N SER A 261 8.66 5.37 7.11
CA SER A 261 8.06 4.56 8.18
C SER A 261 8.91 4.60 9.47
N ASN A 262 8.41 4.00 10.56
CA ASN A 262 9.18 3.89 11.80
C ASN A 262 10.27 2.82 11.63
N MET A 263 11.51 3.24 11.48
CA MET A 263 12.66 2.34 11.28
C MET A 263 13.29 1.99 12.63
N MET A 264 13.44 0.69 12.91
CA MET A 264 14.30 0.21 13.99
C MET A 264 15.77 0.47 13.63
N GLY A 265 16.48 1.13 14.54
CA GLY A 265 17.93 1.27 14.51
C GLY A 265 18.59 0.08 15.21
N PHE A 266 19.50 -0.60 14.52
CA PHE A 266 20.28 -1.72 15.05
C PHE A 266 21.71 -1.27 15.38
N ASP A 267 22.27 -1.80 16.48
CA ASP A 267 23.65 -1.54 16.88
C ASP A 267 24.67 -2.42 16.13
N GLU A 268 25.95 -2.29 16.47
CA GLU A 268 27.06 -3.08 15.90
C GLU A 268 26.93 -4.61 16.09
N ASN A 269 26.08 -5.04 17.03
CA ASN A 269 25.79 -6.45 17.31
C ASN A 269 24.47 -6.92 16.64
N ASN A 270 23.89 -6.10 15.75
CA ASN A 270 22.57 -6.27 15.16
C ASN A 270 21.42 -6.35 16.18
N VAL A 271 21.53 -5.67 17.32
CA VAL A 271 20.49 -5.57 18.35
C VAL A 271 19.68 -4.29 18.18
N CYS A 272 18.35 -4.37 18.22
CA CYS A 272 17.46 -3.22 18.15
C CYS A 272 17.69 -2.29 19.36
N ALA A 273 18.14 -1.07 19.09
CA ALA A 273 18.58 -0.08 20.07
C ALA A 273 17.77 1.22 20.04
N SER A 274 17.05 1.51 18.95
CA SER A 274 16.23 2.71 18.81
C SER A 274 15.13 2.57 17.75
N PHE A 275 14.25 3.56 17.66
CA PHE A 275 13.40 3.82 16.49
C PHE A 275 13.76 5.20 15.91
N SER A 276 13.50 5.39 14.61
CA SER A 276 13.68 6.67 13.91
C SER A 276 12.72 7.75 14.41
N GLU A 277 13.13 9.02 14.29
CA GLU A 277 12.27 10.19 14.44
C GLU A 277 12.22 10.96 13.10
N PRO A 278 11.12 11.68 12.80
CA PRO A 278 9.92 11.81 13.63
C PRO A 278 9.07 10.53 13.65
N LEU A 279 8.47 10.25 14.80
CA LEU A 279 7.46 9.19 14.96
C LEU A 279 6.30 9.34 13.97
N ILE A 280 5.90 8.22 13.33
CA ILE A 280 4.76 8.16 12.42
C ILE A 280 3.65 7.31 13.04
N HIS A 281 2.45 7.89 13.19
CA HIS A 281 1.23 7.24 13.66
C HIS A 281 0.04 7.55 12.72
N THR A 282 -1.11 6.90 12.93
CA THR A 282 -2.29 6.91 12.04
C THR A 282 -2.80 8.30 11.64
N PHE A 283 -2.51 9.35 12.41
CA PHE A 283 -3.01 10.72 12.19
C PHE A 283 -1.94 11.76 11.84
N CYS A 284 -0.65 11.40 11.81
CA CYS A 284 0.44 12.35 11.48
C CYS A 284 1.10 12.13 10.11
N LYS A 285 0.46 11.36 9.21
CA LYS A 285 0.89 11.17 7.81
C LYS A 285 0.66 12.42 6.95
N ASN A 286 1.30 13.53 7.31
CA ASN A 286 1.11 14.84 6.70
C ASN A 286 2.44 15.56 6.46
N SER A 287 2.37 16.82 6.03
CA SER A 287 3.53 17.66 5.69
C SER A 287 4.62 17.74 6.76
N SER A 288 4.29 17.57 8.04
CA SER A 288 5.27 17.60 9.14
C SER A 288 6.40 16.58 8.96
N VAL A 289 6.05 15.31 8.71
CA VAL A 289 7.00 14.22 8.43
C VAL A 289 7.76 14.49 7.12
N ILE A 290 7.06 14.99 6.10
CA ILE A 290 7.62 15.26 4.77
C ILE A 290 8.68 16.38 4.77
N THR A 291 8.75 17.19 5.84
CA THR A 291 9.78 18.24 5.99
C THR A 291 11.21 17.69 5.95
N GLY A 292 11.43 16.45 6.45
CA GLY A 292 12.71 15.73 6.34
C GLY A 292 12.98 15.20 4.94
N GLU A 293 11.92 14.77 4.25
CA GLU A 293 11.95 14.11 2.94
C GLU A 293 12.04 15.07 1.74
N ARG A 294 12.08 16.38 1.97
CA ARG A 294 12.17 17.41 0.91
C ARG A 294 13.20 17.12 -0.20
N PRO A 295 14.41 16.59 0.05
CA PRO A 295 15.34 16.24 -1.03
C PRO A 295 14.79 15.18 -1.99
N PHE A 296 14.04 14.18 -1.47
CA PHE A 296 13.39 13.16 -2.28
C PHE A 296 12.20 13.74 -3.05
N PHE A 297 11.31 14.48 -2.39
CA PHE A 297 10.16 15.12 -3.05
C PHE A 297 10.60 16.09 -4.16
N HIS A 298 11.72 16.80 -3.96
CA HIS A 298 12.33 17.64 -5.00
C HIS A 298 12.89 16.85 -6.19
N HIS A 299 13.33 15.61 -5.99
CA HIS A 299 13.75 14.71 -7.06
C HIS A 299 12.55 14.22 -7.89
N VAL A 300 11.41 13.93 -7.23
CA VAL A 300 10.18 13.45 -7.90
C VAL A 300 9.21 14.57 -8.33
N ARG A 301 9.49 15.85 -8.07
CA ARG A 301 8.64 17.03 -8.42
C ARG A 301 8.16 17.14 -9.88
N ASN A 302 8.79 16.41 -10.81
CA ASN A 302 8.38 16.37 -12.21
C ASN A 302 7.24 15.36 -12.48
N ARG A 303 6.88 14.51 -11.50
CA ARG A 303 5.78 13.55 -11.52
C ARG A 303 4.49 14.23 -11.05
N SER A 304 3.76 14.83 -11.98
CA SER A 304 2.55 15.60 -11.71
C SER A 304 1.30 14.75 -11.40
N ASN A 305 1.35 13.44 -11.60
CA ASN A 305 0.20 12.56 -11.40
C ASN A 305 0.47 11.53 -10.31
N VAL A 306 -0.55 11.25 -9.50
CA VAL A 306 -0.46 10.41 -8.31
C VAL A 306 -1.56 9.36 -8.35
N ILE A 307 -1.18 8.10 -8.14
CA ILE A 307 -2.10 7.07 -7.63
C ILE A 307 -1.82 6.96 -6.14
N LEU A 308 -2.79 7.36 -5.32
CA LEU A 308 -2.72 7.29 -3.86
C LEU A 308 -3.57 6.12 -3.38
N LEU A 309 -2.97 5.21 -2.62
CA LEU A 309 -3.62 4.03 -2.04
C LEU A 309 -3.59 4.13 -0.51
N GLY A 310 -4.71 3.90 0.14
CA GLY A 310 -4.81 3.90 1.60
C GLY A 310 -6.01 3.09 2.08
N ASP A 311 -6.09 2.82 3.38
CA ASP A 311 -7.24 2.14 3.99
C ASP A 311 -7.80 2.88 5.20
N SER A 312 -7.17 3.97 5.64
CA SER A 312 -7.65 4.88 6.68
C SER A 312 -8.06 6.25 6.09
N LEU A 313 -8.70 7.09 6.92
CA LEU A 313 -8.95 8.49 6.57
C LEU A 313 -7.67 9.37 6.67
N GLY A 314 -6.64 8.92 7.38
CA GLY A 314 -5.36 9.64 7.52
C GLY A 314 -4.50 9.59 6.25
N ASP A 315 -4.67 8.55 5.43
CA ASP A 315 -3.86 8.31 4.22
C ASP A 315 -4.20 9.28 3.08
N VAL A 316 -5.38 9.89 3.10
CA VAL A 316 -5.86 10.82 2.07
C VAL A 316 -4.89 12.00 1.88
N ALA A 317 -4.14 12.38 2.91
CA ALA A 317 -3.22 13.52 2.91
C ALA A 317 -1.74 13.16 2.62
N MET A 318 -1.42 11.92 2.24
CA MET A 318 -0.03 11.52 1.93
C MET A 318 0.57 12.22 0.70
N ASP A 319 -0.26 12.85 -0.14
CA ASP A 319 0.15 13.63 -1.32
C ASP A 319 0.52 15.10 -1.02
N VAL A 320 0.29 15.60 0.20
CA VAL A 320 0.50 17.02 0.58
C VAL A 320 1.96 17.50 0.43
N GLY A 321 2.93 16.58 0.36
CA GLY A 321 4.34 16.88 0.14
C GLY A 321 4.76 17.15 -1.30
N ILE A 322 3.87 16.94 -2.27
CA ILE A 322 4.20 17.02 -3.69
C ILE A 322 4.18 18.49 -4.15
N GLU A 323 5.32 18.99 -4.64
CA GLU A 323 5.48 20.38 -5.09
C GLU A 323 4.69 20.71 -6.38
N SER A 324 4.26 19.70 -7.15
CA SER A 324 3.60 19.88 -8.44
C SER A 324 2.08 19.87 -8.36
N GLU A 325 1.44 20.94 -8.84
CA GLU A 325 0.02 20.92 -9.19
C GLU A 325 -0.26 19.88 -10.28
N GLY A 326 -1.22 18.99 -10.05
CA GLY A 326 -1.57 17.94 -11.00
C GLY A 326 -2.67 17.00 -10.50
N THR A 327 -2.69 15.75 -11.01
CA THR A 327 -3.84 14.85 -10.83
C THR A 327 -3.57 13.75 -9.83
N ALA A 328 -4.21 13.81 -8.66
CA ALA A 328 -4.25 12.71 -7.69
C ALA A 328 -5.54 11.90 -7.83
N LEU A 329 -5.41 10.60 -8.12
CA LEU A 329 -6.48 9.59 -8.05
C LEU A 329 -6.32 8.82 -6.73
N LYS A 330 -7.30 8.94 -5.84
CA LYS A 330 -7.27 8.38 -4.48
C LYS A 330 -8.16 7.14 -4.40
N ILE A 331 -7.57 6.00 -4.04
CA ILE A 331 -8.22 4.69 -3.95
C ILE A 331 -8.17 4.21 -2.49
N GLY A 332 -9.35 4.05 -1.89
CA GLY A 332 -9.51 3.72 -0.47
C GLY A 332 -9.99 2.29 -0.24
N TYR A 333 -9.24 1.49 0.50
CA TYR A 333 -9.67 0.15 0.93
C TYR A 333 -10.54 0.24 2.19
N LEU A 334 -11.84 0.07 2.02
CA LEU A 334 -12.76 -0.01 3.16
C LEU A 334 -12.83 -1.45 3.65
N ASN A 335 -12.05 -1.75 4.70
CA ASN A 335 -11.83 -3.11 5.19
C ASN A 335 -12.80 -3.55 6.32
N PHE A 336 -13.41 -2.61 7.06
CA PHE A 336 -14.31 -2.86 8.19
C PHE A 336 -15.17 -1.63 8.52
N ASN A 337 -16.08 -1.75 9.50
CA ASN A 337 -16.98 -0.67 9.96
C ASN A 337 -17.76 0.05 8.85
N PHE A 338 -18.19 -0.71 7.84
CA PHE A 338 -18.84 -0.20 6.62
C PHE A 338 -19.94 0.83 6.90
N GLU A 339 -20.87 0.52 7.82
CA GLU A 339 -21.99 1.40 8.18
C GLU A 339 -21.58 2.81 8.64
N GLN A 340 -20.44 2.95 9.31
CA GLN A 340 -19.99 4.21 9.93
C GLN A 340 -18.97 4.97 9.07
N LEU A 341 -18.29 4.25 8.17
CA LEU A 341 -17.17 4.79 7.39
C LEU A 341 -17.52 5.01 5.91
N MET A 342 -18.51 4.30 5.35
CA MET A 342 -18.81 4.34 3.91
C MET A 342 -19.00 5.76 3.36
N GLU A 343 -19.83 6.58 4.00
CA GLU A 343 -20.11 7.95 3.56
C GLU A 343 -18.85 8.81 3.56
N LYS A 344 -18.07 8.75 4.64
CA LYS A 344 -16.78 9.47 4.78
C LYS A 344 -15.76 9.01 3.75
N TYR A 345 -15.68 7.71 3.45
CA TYR A 345 -14.75 7.19 2.43
C TYR A 345 -15.15 7.67 1.04
N LEU A 346 -16.44 7.66 0.70
CA LEU A 346 -16.96 8.17 -0.57
C LEU A 346 -16.80 9.70 -0.72
N GLU A 347 -16.60 10.45 0.37
CA GLU A 347 -16.29 11.88 0.33
C GLU A 347 -14.82 12.19 0.04
N VAL A 348 -13.90 11.34 0.50
CA VAL A 348 -12.45 11.64 0.47
C VAL A 348 -11.65 10.81 -0.53
N TYR A 349 -12.18 9.66 -0.95
CA TYR A 349 -11.61 8.79 -1.98
C TYR A 349 -12.44 8.84 -3.27
N ASP A 350 -11.75 8.82 -4.41
CA ASP A 350 -12.39 8.79 -5.73
C ASP A 350 -13.00 7.41 -6.01
N ILE A 351 -12.31 6.35 -5.57
CA ILE A 351 -12.68 4.94 -5.72
C ILE A 351 -12.59 4.29 -4.33
N VAL A 352 -13.68 3.65 -3.87
CA VAL A 352 -13.72 2.90 -2.62
C VAL A 352 -13.82 1.40 -2.92
N LEU A 353 -12.91 0.62 -2.35
CA LEU A 353 -12.80 -0.83 -2.51
C LEU A 353 -13.31 -1.52 -1.24
N VAL A 354 -14.53 -2.06 -1.29
CA VAL A 354 -15.28 -2.59 -0.13
C VAL A 354 -14.99 -4.07 0.07
N ASP A 355 -14.38 -4.42 1.21
CA ASP A 355 -13.93 -5.79 1.55
C ASP A 355 -13.19 -6.49 0.40
N ASN A 356 -12.46 -5.71 -0.39
CA ASN A 356 -11.56 -6.23 -1.42
C ASN A 356 -10.31 -6.79 -0.70
N GLN A 357 -9.64 -7.82 -1.24
CA GLN A 357 -8.36 -8.35 -0.73
C GLN A 357 -7.25 -8.36 -1.82
N SER A 358 -7.44 -7.57 -2.88
CA SER A 358 -6.66 -7.55 -4.12
C SER A 358 -6.19 -6.14 -4.53
N MET A 359 -5.16 -6.09 -5.37
CA MET A 359 -4.57 -4.92 -6.04
C MET A 359 -4.93 -4.83 -7.53
N GLU A 360 -5.85 -5.66 -8.05
CA GLU A 360 -6.24 -5.63 -9.48
C GLU A 360 -6.69 -4.24 -9.96
N VAL A 361 -7.49 -3.51 -9.18
CA VAL A 361 -7.96 -2.17 -9.59
C VAL A 361 -6.81 -1.16 -9.74
N PRO A 362 -5.90 -0.98 -8.76
CA PRO A 362 -4.67 -0.21 -8.96
C PRO A 362 -3.79 -0.73 -10.11
N LEU A 363 -3.64 -2.04 -10.27
CA LEU A 363 -2.80 -2.67 -11.30
C LEU A 363 -3.34 -2.43 -12.71
N GLU A 364 -4.65 -2.55 -12.93
CA GLU A 364 -5.31 -2.27 -14.19
C GLU A 364 -5.07 -0.81 -14.60
N ILE A 365 -5.40 0.14 -13.72
CA ILE A 365 -5.22 1.57 -13.97
C ILE A 365 -3.73 1.88 -14.25
N PHE A 366 -2.81 1.27 -13.50
CA PHE A 366 -1.38 1.41 -13.73
C PHE A 366 -0.94 0.86 -15.10
N ARG A 367 -1.40 -0.33 -15.51
CA ARG A 367 -1.06 -0.96 -16.79
C ARG A 367 -1.49 -0.10 -17.99
N PHE A 368 -2.63 0.56 -17.91
CA PHE A 368 -3.11 1.43 -19.00
C PHE A 368 -2.39 2.78 -19.06
N CYS A 369 -1.66 3.21 -18.02
CA CYS A 369 -0.95 4.49 -18.01
C CYS A 369 0.06 4.62 -19.18
N GLY A 370 0.75 3.55 -19.57
CA GLY A 370 1.66 3.55 -20.72
C GLY A 370 1.02 3.34 -22.09
N PHE A 371 -0.27 2.96 -22.16
CA PHE A 371 -0.89 2.37 -23.35
C PHE A 371 -0.90 3.27 -24.59
N VAL A 372 -1.00 4.59 -24.41
CA VAL A 372 -0.99 5.55 -25.52
C VAL A 372 0.43 5.92 -25.97
N HIS A 373 1.45 5.56 -25.18
CA HIS A 373 2.87 5.85 -25.44
C HIS A 373 3.63 4.65 -26.02
N SER A 374 3.14 3.42 -25.82
CA SER A 374 3.72 2.18 -26.36
C SER A 374 3.37 1.91 -27.83
N GLN A 375 2.69 2.84 -28.51
CA GLN A 375 2.13 2.68 -29.85
C GLN A 375 3.22 2.69 -30.96
N SER A 376 3.84 1.54 -31.20
CA SER A 376 4.00 1.06 -32.59
C SER A 376 2.65 0.53 -33.08
N GLU A 377 2.23 0.89 -34.29
CA GLU A 377 0.82 0.86 -34.75
C GLU A 377 0.11 -0.53 -34.86
N THR A 378 0.64 -1.62 -34.32
CA THR A 378 0.25 -3.00 -34.72
C THR A 378 -0.62 -3.82 -33.74
N HIS A 379 -0.77 -3.47 -32.45
CA HIS A 379 -1.38 -4.38 -31.45
C HIS A 379 -2.59 -3.82 -30.66
N LEU A 380 -3.43 -3.02 -31.31
CA LEU A 380 -4.69 -2.54 -30.69
C LEU A 380 -5.72 -3.66 -30.46
N ASN A 381 -5.73 -4.72 -31.27
CA ASN A 381 -6.74 -5.78 -31.17
C ASN A 381 -6.37 -6.90 -30.16
N ASP A 382 -5.08 -7.15 -29.92
CA ASP A 382 -4.68 -8.31 -29.09
C ASP A 382 -4.95 -8.05 -27.60
N TYR A 383 -4.74 -6.81 -27.14
CA TYR A 383 -5.01 -6.42 -25.74
C TYR A 383 -6.50 -6.45 -25.35
N PHE A 384 -7.42 -6.24 -26.29
CA PHE A 384 -8.86 -6.37 -26.02
C PHE A 384 -9.40 -7.81 -26.21
N ASN A 385 -8.61 -8.72 -26.81
CA ASN A 385 -9.00 -10.12 -27.01
C ASN A 385 -8.31 -11.10 -26.04
N ALA A 386 -7.21 -10.71 -25.39
CA ALA A 386 -6.48 -11.58 -24.45
C ALA A 386 -7.38 -12.09 -23.29
N ASP A 387 -8.23 -11.22 -22.74
CA ASP A 387 -9.15 -11.57 -21.64
C ASP A 387 -10.43 -12.29 -22.10
N VAL A 388 -10.58 -12.58 -23.40
CA VAL A 388 -11.76 -13.26 -23.97
C VAL A 388 -11.49 -14.74 -24.29
N ILE A 389 -10.23 -15.20 -24.22
CA ILE A 389 -9.83 -16.55 -24.64
C ILE A 389 -9.78 -17.57 -23.48
N THR A 390 -9.87 -17.15 -22.22
CA THR A 390 -9.87 -18.06 -21.05
C THR A 390 -11.20 -18.71 -20.69
N GLU A 391 -12.30 -18.47 -21.43
CA GLU A 391 -13.63 -19.06 -21.14
C GLU A 391 -14.20 -19.99 -22.24
N LYS A 392 -13.39 -20.43 -23.23
CA LYS A 392 -13.88 -21.34 -24.31
C LYS A 392 -13.04 -22.58 -24.58
N THR A 393 -12.59 -23.27 -23.52
CA THR A 393 -12.21 -24.69 -23.62
C THR A 393 -12.63 -25.50 -22.38
N GLN A 394 -13.93 -25.59 -22.11
CA GLN A 394 -14.53 -26.68 -21.34
C GLN A 394 -16.00 -26.89 -21.75
N THR A 395 -16.48 -28.14 -21.62
CA THR A 395 -17.83 -28.66 -21.94
C THR A 395 -18.31 -28.61 -23.39
N THR A 396 -18.00 -29.65 -24.16
CA THR A 396 -18.93 -30.62 -24.81
C THR A 396 -18.12 -31.88 -25.18
N ASP A 397 -18.57 -33.12 -25.09
CA ASP A 397 -19.70 -33.74 -24.36
C ASP A 397 -19.28 -35.19 -23.99
N ASP A 398 -19.86 -35.76 -22.93
CA ASP A 398 -19.77 -37.20 -22.65
C ASP A 398 -20.66 -37.99 -23.63
N GLU A 399 -20.16 -39.08 -24.22
CA GLU A 399 -21.00 -40.26 -24.43
C GLU A 399 -20.21 -41.57 -24.41
N LEU A 400 -20.83 -42.63 -23.87
CA LEU A 400 -20.21 -43.90 -23.50
C LEU A 400 -19.87 -44.78 -24.71
N VAL A 401 -18.96 -45.78 -24.54
CA VAL A 401 -19.32 -47.23 -24.62
C VAL A 401 -18.10 -48.18 -24.48
N SER A 402 -18.31 -49.23 -23.66
CA SER A 402 -17.62 -50.53 -23.52
C SER A 402 -16.09 -50.67 -23.38
N SER A 403 -15.71 -51.30 -22.26
CA SER A 403 -14.54 -52.20 -22.16
C SER A 403 -14.78 -53.48 -22.99
N PRO A 404 -13.73 -54.14 -23.52
CA PRO A 404 -13.17 -55.26 -22.76
C PRO A 404 -11.63 -55.38 -22.76
N ALA A 405 -11.16 -56.11 -21.76
CA ALA A 405 -9.78 -56.52 -21.48
C ALA A 405 -8.95 -57.07 -22.67
N ALA A 406 -7.62 -56.90 -22.60
CA ALA A 406 -6.68 -57.96 -22.17
C ALA A 406 -5.21 -57.68 -22.55
N ASN A 407 -4.27 -58.21 -21.73
CA ASN A 407 -2.91 -58.63 -22.10
C ASN A 407 -1.88 -57.52 -22.51
N VAL A 408 -0.56 -57.63 -22.29
CA VAL A 408 0.31 -58.60 -21.60
C VAL A 408 1.73 -57.96 -21.45
N ILE A 409 2.43 -58.21 -20.34
CA ILE A 409 3.91 -58.40 -20.13
C ILE A 409 4.88 -57.49 -20.97
N ALA A 410 5.86 -56.78 -20.39
CA ALA A 410 6.80 -57.17 -19.33
C ALA A 410 7.16 -56.03 -18.36
#